data_AF-A0AB34Z117-F1
#
_entry.id   AF-A0AB34Z117-F1
#
_cell.length_a   1.000
_cell.length_b   1.000
_cell.length_c   1.000
_cell.angle_alpha   90.00
_cell.angle_beta   90.00
_cell.angle_gamma   90.00
#
_symmetry.space_group_name_H-M   'P 1'
#
loop_
_entity.id
_entity.type
_entity.pdbx_description
1 polymer ?
#
loop_
_entity_poly.entity_id
_entity_poly.type
_entity_poly.pdbx_seq_one_letter_code
_entity_poly.pdbx_strand_id
1 'polypeptide(L)'
;MRVDLLPLIELSLYINISFCCKDFSIFNRILEELKYHLTLLGHPIIKTLYIKHVDFCLCRQDNLKFIFTSLSKYINLALLEEFTLEIIPGHVDFEKFKLLDEFYITRINLCVQSFSLKFRKIMGIPEISYEKINILINNIRKFPFDLNIDMSINMPLQKKSHLKLDLQELLSYMPEHICFSDFIYEEEDLALGNFNNSIESEKLWFCALECLESNGYINYEIANFALKGHESKHNKLNWKLKPYLGLGLHAVSLLFCNDKDNNVRALIRKDSGFVKANNHLVTFKLLEDLDFFIYHFIQGLGTIQGVNLRSLRLKFEYNEKQFVQFINYCSNLSRKFVFDDSIMLLKGRERFKLDFYLVKIINYFDDNFFKVKFRLP
;
A
#
# COMPACT_ATOMS: atom_id res chain seq x y z
N MET A 1 14.03 13.89 -19.51
CA MET A 1 15.30 13.15 -19.73
C MET A 1 14.91 11.70 -19.98
N ARG A 2 15.40 11.05 -21.06
CA ARG A 2 15.09 9.64 -21.34
C ARG A 2 15.85 8.83 -20.29
N VAL A 3 15.13 8.25 -19.33
CA VAL A 3 15.72 7.48 -18.23
C VAL A 3 15.96 6.06 -18.73
N ASP A 4 17.20 5.57 -18.63
CA ASP A 4 17.56 4.22 -19.03
C ASP A 4 17.17 3.23 -17.92
N LEU A 5 15.90 2.84 -17.93
CA LEU A 5 15.33 1.94 -16.92
C LEU A 5 15.99 0.56 -17.02
N LEU A 6 16.28 -0.03 -15.87
CA LEU A 6 16.78 -1.39 -15.81
C LEU A 6 15.67 -2.38 -16.20
N PRO A 7 15.98 -3.37 -17.06
CA PRO A 7 15.02 -4.42 -17.38
C PRO A 7 14.73 -5.26 -16.12
N LEU A 8 13.49 -5.75 -16.02
CA LEU A 8 13.02 -6.52 -14.89
C LEU A 8 12.54 -7.89 -15.35
N ILE A 9 12.69 -8.90 -14.49
CA ILE A 9 12.13 -10.24 -14.72
C ILE A 9 10.67 -10.27 -14.26
N GLU A 10 10.40 -9.65 -13.11
CA GLU A 10 9.09 -9.64 -12.46
C GLU A 10 8.71 -8.21 -12.04
N LEU A 11 7.41 -7.90 -12.03
CA LEU A 11 6.89 -6.57 -11.68
C LEU A 11 5.55 -6.67 -10.96
N SER A 12 5.35 -5.80 -9.96
CA SER A 12 4.03 -5.51 -9.40
C SER A 12 3.42 -4.30 -10.06
N LEU A 13 2.12 -4.36 -10.39
CA LEU A 13 1.42 -3.28 -11.05
C LEU A 13 0.29 -2.74 -10.15
N TYR A 14 0.26 -1.42 -10.03
CA TYR A 14 -0.80 -0.67 -9.37
C TYR A 14 -1.41 0.30 -10.38
N ILE A 15 -2.73 0.30 -10.54
CA ILE A 15 -3.41 1.21 -11.45
C ILE A 15 -4.54 1.90 -10.72
N ASN A 16 -4.50 3.22 -10.67
CA ASN A 16 -5.60 4.02 -10.18
C ASN A 16 -6.56 4.39 -11.31
N ILE A 17 -7.81 3.89 -11.23
CA ILE A 17 -8.84 4.13 -12.23
C ILE A 17 -9.96 5.07 -11.76
N SER A 18 -9.77 5.83 -10.66
CA SER A 18 -10.82 6.67 -10.03
C SER A 18 -11.66 7.50 -10.99
N PHE A 19 -11.04 8.04 -12.05
CA PHE A 19 -11.71 8.93 -13.01
C PHE A 19 -12.01 8.26 -14.35
N CYS A 20 -11.55 7.03 -14.56
CA CYS A 20 -11.65 6.35 -15.85
C CYS A 20 -13.10 6.05 -16.26
N CYS A 21 -13.97 5.73 -15.30
CA CYS A 21 -15.37 5.47 -15.60
C CYS A 21 -16.17 6.76 -15.86
N LYS A 22 -15.63 7.94 -15.52
CA LYS A 22 -16.19 9.25 -15.88
C LYS A 22 -15.63 9.77 -17.21
N ASP A 23 -14.36 9.51 -17.48
CA ASP A 23 -13.67 9.88 -18.71
C ASP A 23 -12.71 8.76 -19.15
N PHE A 24 -13.11 8.03 -20.20
CA PHE A 24 -12.32 6.92 -20.75
C PHE A 24 -11.03 7.36 -21.45
N SER A 25 -10.88 8.64 -21.79
CA SER A 25 -9.64 9.15 -22.36
C SER A 25 -8.48 9.00 -21.36
N ILE A 26 -8.78 9.10 -20.06
CA ILE A 26 -7.82 8.88 -18.97
C ILE A 26 -7.34 7.43 -18.97
N PHE A 27 -8.25 6.47 -19.14
CA PHE A 27 -7.89 5.05 -19.20
C PHE A 27 -7.01 4.74 -20.43
N ASN A 28 -7.29 5.34 -21.58
CA ASN A 28 -6.46 5.17 -22.77
C ASN A 28 -5.03 5.67 -22.52
N ARG A 29 -4.85 6.81 -21.83
CA ARG A 29 -3.52 7.30 -21.44
C ARG A 29 -2.80 6.34 -20.49
N ILE A 30 -3.51 5.76 -19.52
CA ILE A 30 -2.97 4.71 -18.64
C ILE A 30 -2.47 3.51 -19.46
N LEU A 31 -3.23 3.06 -20.46
CA LEU A 31 -2.84 1.94 -21.32
C LEU A 31 -1.61 2.27 -22.18
N GLU A 32 -1.53 3.49 -22.70
CA GLU A 32 -0.35 3.95 -23.44
C GLU A 32 0.89 3.99 -22.55
N GLU A 33 0.77 4.52 -21.33
CA GLU A 33 1.85 4.49 -20.34
C GLU A 33 2.24 3.06 -19.97
N LEU A 34 1.27 2.18 -19.75
CA LEU A 34 1.52 0.77 -19.45
C LEU A 34 2.36 0.15 -20.58
N LYS A 35 1.92 0.27 -21.83
CA LYS A 35 2.64 -0.27 -22.99
C LYS A 35 4.05 0.29 -23.08
N TYR A 36 4.20 1.60 -22.89
CA TYR A 36 5.49 2.28 -22.95
C TYR A 36 6.47 1.75 -21.88
N HIS A 37 6.04 1.69 -20.62
CA HIS A 37 6.89 1.25 -19.52
C HIS A 37 7.18 -0.25 -19.58
N LEU A 38 6.22 -1.09 -19.98
CA LEU A 38 6.50 -2.52 -20.18
C LEU A 38 7.59 -2.72 -21.24
N THR A 39 7.60 -1.92 -22.30
CA THR A 39 8.66 -1.97 -23.33
C THR A 39 10.01 -1.59 -22.73
N LEU A 40 10.09 -0.48 -21.98
CA LEU A 40 11.34 -0.03 -21.35
C LEU A 40 11.88 -1.01 -20.30
N LEU A 41 10.98 -1.69 -19.59
CA LEU A 41 11.33 -2.65 -18.54
C LEU A 41 11.64 -4.06 -19.09
N GLY A 42 11.64 -4.25 -20.41
CA GLY A 42 11.94 -5.54 -21.03
C GLY A 42 10.82 -6.57 -20.93
N HIS A 43 9.57 -6.13 -20.84
CA HIS A 43 8.36 -6.97 -20.71
C HIS A 43 8.42 -7.96 -19.54
N PRO A 44 8.53 -7.47 -18.28
CA PRO A 44 8.55 -8.33 -17.10
C PRO A 44 7.26 -9.13 -16.96
N ILE A 45 7.34 -10.28 -16.28
CA ILE A 45 6.18 -11.04 -15.84
C ILE A 45 5.48 -10.24 -14.73
N ILE A 46 4.21 -9.90 -14.94
CA ILE A 46 3.42 -9.22 -13.91
C ILE A 46 2.98 -10.25 -12.88
N LYS A 47 3.43 -10.07 -11.63
CA LYS A 47 3.13 -10.99 -10.52
C LYS A 47 1.86 -10.62 -9.77
N THR A 48 1.60 -9.33 -9.61
CA THR A 48 0.42 -8.84 -8.89
C THR A 48 -0.15 -7.64 -9.61
N LEU A 49 -1.48 -7.54 -9.62
CA LEU A 49 -2.20 -6.38 -10.14
C LEU A 49 -3.14 -5.84 -9.07
N TYR A 50 -3.01 -4.57 -8.74
CA TYR A 50 -3.94 -3.85 -7.87
C TYR A 50 -4.64 -2.77 -8.67
N ILE A 51 -5.97 -2.84 -8.78
CA ILE A 51 -6.80 -1.80 -9.42
C ILE A 51 -7.49 -0.99 -8.32
N LYS A 52 -7.08 0.27 -8.19
CA LYS A 52 -7.64 1.20 -7.21
C LYS A 52 -8.93 1.82 -7.73
N HIS A 53 -9.89 1.94 -6.81
CA HIS A 53 -11.01 2.86 -6.87
C HIS A 53 -11.99 2.57 -8.02
N VAL A 54 -12.72 1.46 -7.90
CA VAL A 54 -13.87 1.19 -8.76
C VAL A 54 -15.14 1.57 -8.01
N ASP A 55 -15.71 2.69 -8.43
CA ASP A 55 -17.07 3.04 -8.04
C ASP A 55 -18.05 2.25 -8.92
N PHE A 56 -18.64 1.20 -8.36
CA PHE A 56 -19.60 0.37 -9.06
C PHE A 56 -20.93 1.05 -9.35
N CYS A 57 -21.28 2.15 -8.69
CA CYS A 57 -22.45 2.92 -9.08
C CYS A 57 -22.19 3.66 -10.40
N LEU A 58 -20.98 4.18 -10.59
CA LEU A 58 -20.60 4.95 -11.79
C LEU A 58 -20.09 4.08 -12.94
N CYS A 59 -19.41 2.98 -12.65
CA CYS A 59 -18.82 2.13 -13.66
C CYS A 59 -19.79 1.06 -14.15
N ARG A 60 -20.30 1.22 -15.38
CA ARG A 60 -21.13 0.21 -16.07
C ARG A 60 -20.37 -1.10 -16.27
N GLN A 61 -21.09 -2.21 -16.36
CA GLN A 61 -20.47 -3.53 -16.57
C GLN A 61 -19.66 -3.60 -17.87
N ASP A 62 -20.18 -3.05 -18.98
CA ASP A 62 -19.48 -3.02 -20.27
C ASP A 62 -18.16 -2.24 -20.21
N ASN A 63 -18.16 -1.15 -19.45
CA ASN A 63 -16.99 -0.31 -19.21
C ASN A 63 -15.91 -1.07 -18.43
N LEU A 64 -16.31 -1.78 -17.37
CA LEU A 64 -15.40 -2.60 -16.58
C LEU A 64 -14.84 -3.77 -17.40
N LYS A 65 -15.69 -4.41 -18.20
CA LYS A 65 -15.28 -5.45 -19.15
C LYS A 65 -14.27 -4.92 -20.17
N PHE A 66 -14.51 -3.73 -20.71
CA PHE A 66 -13.58 -3.07 -21.64
C PHE A 66 -12.22 -2.80 -20.98
N ILE A 67 -12.20 -2.33 -19.74
CA ILE A 67 -10.96 -2.09 -18.98
C ILE A 67 -10.16 -3.39 -18.84
N PHE A 68 -10.77 -4.45 -18.31
CA PHE A 68 -10.05 -5.71 -18.09
C PHE A 68 -9.65 -6.40 -19.39
N THR A 69 -10.51 -6.37 -20.41
CA THR A 69 -10.17 -6.87 -21.75
C THR A 69 -8.97 -6.13 -22.32
N SER A 70 -8.90 -4.81 -22.14
CA SER A 70 -7.78 -4.01 -22.65
C SER A 70 -6.47 -4.27 -21.89
N LEU A 71 -6.54 -4.43 -20.57
CA LEU A 71 -5.39 -4.81 -19.75
C LEU A 71 -4.88 -6.22 -20.11
N SER A 72 -5.78 -7.18 -20.38
CA SER A 72 -5.43 -8.55 -20.73
C SER A 72 -4.62 -8.69 -22.03
N LYS A 73 -4.59 -7.65 -22.88
CA LYS A 73 -3.75 -7.60 -24.09
C LYS A 73 -2.26 -7.41 -23.77
N TYR A 74 -1.95 -6.86 -22.59
CA TYR A 74 -0.60 -6.55 -22.16
C TYR A 74 -0.15 -7.35 -20.94
N ILE A 75 -1.12 -7.93 -20.22
CA ILE A 75 -0.90 -8.65 -18.97
C ILE A 75 -1.53 -10.03 -19.11
N ASN A 76 -0.73 -11.08 -18.88
CA ASN A 76 -1.29 -12.43 -18.76
C ASN A 76 -1.95 -12.60 -17.38
N LEU A 77 -3.25 -12.34 -17.30
CA LEU A 77 -4.02 -12.38 -16.05
C LEU A 77 -3.97 -13.76 -15.36
N ALA A 78 -3.83 -14.85 -16.12
CA ALA A 78 -3.76 -16.20 -15.57
C ALA A 78 -2.44 -16.52 -14.85
N LEU A 79 -1.40 -15.69 -15.04
CA LEU A 79 -0.11 -15.82 -14.34
C LEU A 79 -0.01 -14.92 -13.10
N LEU A 80 -1.05 -14.11 -12.81
CA LEU A 80 -1.07 -13.28 -11.62
C LEU A 80 -1.15 -14.17 -10.39
N GLU A 81 -0.28 -13.91 -9.42
CA GLU A 81 -0.35 -14.52 -8.10
C GLU A 81 -1.43 -13.86 -7.22
N GLU A 82 -1.76 -12.60 -7.51
CA GLU A 82 -2.83 -11.84 -6.86
C GLU A 82 -3.36 -10.78 -7.83
N PHE A 83 -4.68 -10.74 -7.99
CA PHE A 83 -5.39 -9.66 -8.67
C PHE A 83 -6.42 -9.06 -7.71
N THR A 84 -6.11 -7.87 -7.20
CA THR A 84 -6.93 -7.14 -6.23
C THR A 84 -7.73 -6.03 -6.91
N LEU A 85 -9.03 -5.97 -6.62
CA LEU A 85 -9.92 -4.89 -7.01
C LEU A 85 -10.42 -4.13 -5.78
N GLU A 86 -10.15 -2.83 -5.72
CA GLU A 86 -10.70 -1.93 -4.69
C GLU A 86 -12.08 -1.43 -5.10
N ILE A 87 -13.07 -1.68 -4.24
CA ILE A 87 -14.47 -1.33 -4.44
C ILE A 87 -14.91 -0.38 -3.32
N ILE A 88 -15.54 0.72 -3.71
CA ILE A 88 -16.26 1.57 -2.76
C ILE A 88 -17.65 0.97 -2.54
N PRO A 89 -18.06 0.71 -1.29
CA PRO A 89 -19.38 0.19 -0.99
C PRO A 89 -20.48 1.05 -1.63
N GLY A 90 -21.34 0.41 -2.43
CA GLY A 90 -22.43 1.06 -3.15
C GLY A 90 -23.47 0.04 -3.60
N HIS A 91 -24.38 0.44 -4.49
CA HIS A 91 -25.28 -0.53 -5.12
C HIS A 91 -24.50 -1.30 -6.18
N VAL A 92 -24.50 -2.63 -6.08
CA VAL A 92 -23.73 -3.49 -6.97
C VAL A 92 -24.61 -4.61 -7.48
N ASP A 93 -24.69 -4.72 -8.80
CA ASP A 93 -25.38 -5.82 -9.46
C ASP A 93 -24.55 -7.10 -9.36
N PHE A 94 -25.22 -8.20 -9.03
CA PHE A 94 -24.60 -9.52 -8.90
C PHE A 94 -23.80 -9.94 -10.15
N GLU A 95 -24.24 -9.53 -11.35
CA GLU A 95 -23.57 -9.81 -12.62
C GLU A 95 -22.16 -9.21 -12.71
N LYS A 96 -21.87 -8.13 -11.98
CA LYS A 96 -20.50 -7.57 -11.96
C LYS A 96 -19.52 -8.53 -11.30
N PHE A 97 -19.93 -9.26 -10.26
CA PHE A 97 -19.06 -10.24 -9.60
C PHE A 97 -18.75 -11.44 -10.49
N LYS A 98 -19.70 -11.89 -11.32
CA LYS A 98 -19.42 -12.91 -12.35
C LYS A 98 -18.35 -12.42 -13.32
N LEU A 99 -18.47 -11.17 -13.78
CA LEU A 99 -17.45 -10.56 -14.63
C LEU A 99 -16.08 -10.51 -13.91
N LEU A 100 -16.03 -10.22 -12.61
CA LEU A 100 -14.77 -10.19 -11.89
C LEU A 100 -14.09 -11.58 -11.87
N ASP A 101 -14.89 -12.63 -11.64
CA ASP A 101 -14.45 -14.03 -11.64
C ASP A 101 -13.94 -14.46 -13.02
N GLU A 102 -14.65 -14.09 -14.10
CA GLU A 102 -14.23 -14.31 -15.50
C GLU A 102 -12.85 -13.71 -15.82
N PHE A 103 -12.47 -12.63 -15.13
CA PHE A 103 -11.19 -11.94 -15.30
C PHE A 103 -10.14 -12.32 -14.23
N TYR A 104 -10.33 -13.44 -13.53
CA TYR A 104 -9.38 -14.00 -12.57
C TYR A 104 -9.05 -13.07 -11.40
N ILE A 105 -10.00 -12.23 -10.97
CA ILE A 105 -9.83 -11.47 -9.73
C ILE A 105 -9.80 -12.46 -8.57
N THR A 106 -8.81 -12.30 -7.70
CA THR A 106 -8.60 -13.20 -6.55
C THR A 106 -8.94 -12.54 -5.23
N ARG A 107 -8.99 -11.20 -5.20
CA ARG A 107 -9.22 -10.43 -3.97
C ARG A 107 -10.10 -9.21 -4.23
N ILE A 108 -11.06 -9.01 -3.35
CA ILE A 108 -11.84 -7.78 -3.27
C ILE A 108 -11.36 -6.99 -2.06
N ASN A 109 -10.93 -5.75 -2.29
CA ASN A 109 -10.75 -4.78 -1.23
C ASN A 109 -12.00 -3.90 -1.10
N LEU A 110 -12.72 -4.02 0.01
CA LEU A 110 -13.93 -3.26 0.29
C LEU A 110 -13.67 -2.08 1.22
N CYS A 111 -13.82 -0.86 0.71
CA CYS A 111 -13.54 0.39 1.45
C CYS A 111 -14.70 0.79 2.39
N VAL A 112 -14.90 0.06 3.50
CA VAL A 112 -16.01 0.31 4.45
C VAL A 112 -15.79 1.56 5.30
N GLN A 113 -14.55 1.80 5.72
CA GLN A 113 -14.10 2.89 6.59
C GLN A 113 -14.65 2.83 8.03
N SER A 114 -15.98 2.79 8.21
CA SER A 114 -16.63 2.57 9.51
C SER A 114 -18.03 2.02 9.28
N PHE A 115 -18.53 1.20 10.22
CA PHE A 115 -19.93 0.74 10.24
C PHE A 115 -20.85 1.76 10.92
N SER A 116 -20.28 2.79 11.57
CA SER A 116 -21.03 3.88 12.18
C SER A 116 -21.36 4.98 11.18
N LEU A 117 -22.66 5.19 10.93
CA LEU A 117 -23.16 6.31 10.12
C LEU A 117 -22.63 7.67 10.61
N LYS A 118 -22.46 7.84 11.92
CA LYS A 118 -21.91 9.08 12.49
C LYS A 118 -20.48 9.32 12.04
N PHE A 119 -19.61 8.31 12.09
CA PHE A 119 -18.21 8.46 11.70
C PHE A 119 -18.07 8.59 10.18
N ARG A 120 -18.87 7.87 9.40
CA ARG A 120 -18.95 8.07 7.95
C ARG A 120 -19.30 9.53 7.57
N LYS A 121 -20.26 10.14 8.28
CA LYS A 121 -20.60 11.56 8.12
C LYS A 121 -19.43 12.48 8.45
N ILE A 122 -18.73 12.22 9.54
CA ILE A 122 -17.55 13.01 9.95
C ILE A 122 -16.46 12.96 8.88
N MET A 123 -16.27 11.81 8.24
CA MET A 123 -15.29 11.62 7.18
C MET A 123 -15.74 12.19 5.81
N GLY A 124 -16.95 12.73 5.69
CA GLY A 124 -17.48 13.22 4.41
C GLY A 124 -17.71 12.12 3.36
N ILE A 125 -17.72 10.84 3.75
CA ILE A 125 -17.92 9.74 2.81
C ILE A 125 -19.41 9.42 2.64
N PRO A 126 -19.85 8.92 1.46
CA PRO A 126 -21.25 8.62 1.20
C PRO A 126 -21.86 7.69 2.25
N GLU A 127 -23.09 7.97 2.66
CA GLU A 127 -23.84 7.08 3.55
C GLU A 127 -24.18 5.79 2.82
N ILE A 128 -23.95 4.66 3.49
CA ILE A 128 -24.48 3.37 3.07
C ILE A 128 -25.17 2.73 4.27
N SER A 129 -26.32 2.08 4.04
CA SER A 129 -26.98 1.35 5.11
C SER A 129 -26.24 0.05 5.41
N TYR A 130 -26.33 -0.38 6.66
CA TYR A 130 -25.83 -1.68 7.11
C TYR A 130 -26.34 -2.83 6.23
N GLU A 131 -27.64 -2.81 5.89
CA GLU A 131 -28.27 -3.79 5.01
C GLU A 131 -27.59 -3.88 3.63
N LYS A 132 -27.21 -2.75 3.03
CA LYS A 132 -26.51 -2.74 1.74
C LYS A 132 -25.12 -3.34 1.85
N ILE A 133 -24.39 -3.09 2.95
CA ILE A 133 -23.09 -3.73 3.19
C ILE A 133 -23.27 -5.24 3.33
N ASN A 134 -24.28 -5.70 4.08
CA ASN A 134 -24.58 -7.12 4.24
C ASN A 134 -24.86 -7.79 2.90
N ILE A 135 -25.74 -7.22 2.08
CA ILE A 135 -26.05 -7.76 0.74
C ILE A 135 -24.81 -7.81 -0.13
N LEU A 136 -24.00 -6.75 -0.09
CA LEU A 136 -22.77 -6.65 -0.88
C LEU A 136 -21.77 -7.74 -0.49
N ILE A 137 -21.48 -7.89 0.80
CA ILE A 137 -20.55 -8.92 1.30
C ILE A 137 -21.11 -10.32 1.02
N ASN A 138 -22.40 -10.57 1.26
CA ASN A 138 -23.03 -11.85 0.93
C ASN A 138 -22.93 -12.21 -0.56
N ASN A 139 -22.95 -11.21 -1.45
CA ASN A 139 -22.75 -11.44 -2.87
C ASN A 139 -21.27 -11.73 -3.20
N ILE A 140 -20.32 -11.01 -2.58
CA ILE A 140 -18.88 -11.29 -2.72
C ILE A 140 -18.58 -12.74 -2.30
N ARG A 141 -19.16 -13.20 -1.18
CA ARG A 141 -18.96 -14.55 -0.62
C ARG A 141 -19.46 -15.70 -1.50
N LYS A 142 -20.23 -15.42 -2.56
CA LYS A 142 -20.66 -16.45 -3.53
C LYS A 142 -19.58 -16.77 -4.57
N PHE A 143 -18.46 -16.07 -4.54
CA PHE A 143 -17.33 -16.22 -5.46
C PHE A 143 -16.05 -16.53 -4.67
N PRO A 144 -15.02 -17.11 -5.32
CA PRO A 144 -13.79 -17.54 -4.65
C PRO A 144 -12.82 -16.37 -4.38
N PHE A 145 -13.34 -15.21 -3.97
CA PHE A 145 -12.52 -14.04 -3.66
C PHE A 145 -12.11 -14.03 -2.19
N ASP A 146 -10.85 -13.70 -1.93
CA ASP A 146 -10.46 -13.17 -0.62
C ASP A 146 -11.18 -11.84 -0.38
N LEU A 147 -11.78 -11.69 0.79
CA LEU A 147 -12.36 -10.42 1.24
C LEU A 147 -11.35 -9.67 2.11
N ASN A 148 -10.92 -8.51 1.62
CA ASN A 148 -10.32 -7.47 2.45
C ASN A 148 -11.35 -6.39 2.80
N ILE A 149 -11.31 -5.90 4.04
CA ILE A 149 -12.09 -4.73 4.47
C ILE A 149 -11.15 -3.65 4.98
N ASP A 150 -11.20 -2.48 4.34
CA ASP A 150 -10.47 -1.28 4.77
C ASP A 150 -11.30 -0.49 5.77
N MET A 151 -10.69 -0.19 6.92
CA MET A 151 -11.29 0.52 8.04
C MET A 151 -10.45 1.75 8.41
N SER A 152 -11.12 2.79 8.88
CA SER A 152 -10.48 3.99 9.41
C SER A 152 -10.37 3.92 10.93
N ILE A 153 -9.26 4.42 11.46
CA ILE A 153 -9.00 4.55 12.89
C ILE A 153 -8.53 5.97 13.19
N ASN A 154 -8.59 6.35 14.47
CA ASN A 154 -8.23 7.69 14.94
C ASN A 154 -9.04 8.82 14.28
N MET A 155 -10.31 8.52 13.96
CA MET A 155 -11.24 9.52 13.44
C MET A 155 -11.57 10.56 14.51
N PRO A 156 -11.95 11.80 14.12
CA PRO A 156 -12.36 12.83 15.06
C PRO A 156 -13.47 12.34 15.98
N LEU A 157 -13.30 12.53 17.30
CA LEU A 157 -14.23 12.08 18.35
C LEU A 157 -14.37 10.55 18.49
N GLN A 158 -13.55 9.75 17.80
CA GLN A 158 -13.55 8.29 17.96
C GLN A 158 -13.04 7.93 19.36
N LYS A 159 -13.76 7.01 20.01
CA LYS A 159 -13.41 6.48 21.32
C LYS A 159 -13.17 4.99 21.17
N LYS A 160 -12.45 4.40 22.13
CA LYS A 160 -12.23 2.94 22.17
C LYS A 160 -13.54 2.14 22.08
N SER A 161 -14.63 2.62 22.68
CA SER A 161 -15.96 1.98 22.59
C SER A 161 -16.52 1.97 21.16
N HIS A 162 -16.31 3.04 20.40
CA HIS A 162 -16.75 3.11 19.01
C HIS A 162 -15.97 2.15 18.12
N LEU A 163 -14.64 2.13 18.27
CA LEU A 163 -13.77 1.18 17.56
C LEU A 163 -14.13 -0.28 17.88
N LYS A 164 -14.46 -0.58 19.15
CA LYS A 164 -14.90 -1.94 19.53
C LYS A 164 -16.18 -2.37 18.82
N LEU A 165 -17.14 -1.46 18.62
CA LEU A 165 -18.35 -1.75 17.86
C LEU A 165 -18.03 -2.00 16.38
N ASP A 166 -17.18 -1.16 15.78
CA ASP A 166 -16.72 -1.36 14.40
C ASP A 166 -15.97 -2.71 14.24
N LEU A 167 -15.10 -3.07 15.19
CA LEU A 167 -14.38 -4.35 15.19
C LEU A 167 -15.31 -5.55 15.36
N GLN A 168 -16.31 -5.45 16.25
CA GLN A 168 -17.30 -6.50 16.42
C GLN A 168 -18.07 -6.75 15.13
N GLU A 169 -18.48 -5.69 14.46
CA GLU A 169 -19.19 -5.79 13.18
C GLU A 169 -18.26 -6.31 12.07
N LEU A 170 -17.04 -5.78 11.97
CA LEU A 170 -16.02 -6.23 11.03
C LEU A 170 -15.79 -7.74 11.11
N LEU A 171 -15.62 -8.27 12.33
CA LEU A 171 -15.36 -9.69 12.57
C LEU A 171 -16.59 -10.57 12.27
N SER A 172 -17.81 -10.02 12.31
CA SER A 172 -19.03 -10.74 11.95
C SER A 172 -19.00 -11.22 10.49
N TYR A 173 -18.31 -10.47 9.62
CA TYR A 173 -18.13 -10.81 8.20
C TYR A 173 -16.97 -11.77 7.93
N MET A 174 -16.18 -12.12 8.95
CA MET A 174 -15.05 -13.05 8.86
C MET A 174 -14.09 -12.76 7.68
N PRO A 175 -13.68 -11.50 7.43
CA PRO A 175 -12.83 -11.18 6.27
C PRO A 175 -11.49 -11.92 6.35
N GLU A 176 -10.94 -12.37 5.23
CA GLU A 176 -9.62 -13.01 5.20
C GLU A 176 -8.50 -12.01 5.52
N HIS A 177 -8.75 -10.73 5.24
CA HIS A 177 -7.80 -9.65 5.41
C HIS A 177 -8.47 -8.37 5.88
N ILE A 178 -7.76 -7.57 6.68
CA ILE A 178 -8.24 -6.31 7.22
C ILE A 178 -7.12 -5.29 7.10
N CYS A 179 -7.44 -4.11 6.59
CA CYS A 179 -6.54 -2.96 6.61
C CYS A 179 -7.11 -1.88 7.55
N PHE A 180 -6.24 -1.26 8.32
CA PHE A 180 -6.54 -0.03 9.03
C PHE A 180 -5.70 1.11 8.48
N SER A 181 -6.31 2.28 8.33
CA SER A 181 -5.62 3.54 8.04
C SER A 181 -6.01 4.60 9.04
N ASP A 182 -5.04 5.41 9.47
CA ASP A 182 -5.34 6.63 10.21
C ASP A 182 -6.17 7.58 9.35
N PHE A 183 -7.16 8.23 9.97
CA PHE A 183 -7.88 9.32 9.34
C PHE A 183 -6.93 10.52 9.19
N ILE A 184 -6.67 10.92 7.94
CA ILE A 184 -5.86 12.09 7.63
C ILE A 184 -6.79 13.28 7.45
N TYR A 185 -6.59 14.32 8.26
CA TYR A 185 -7.29 15.60 8.14
C TYR A 185 -6.95 16.28 6.82
N GLU A 186 -7.94 16.86 6.13
CA GLU A 186 -7.64 17.79 5.04
C GLU A 186 -7.06 19.09 5.61
N GLU A 187 -6.23 19.82 4.85
CA GLU A 187 -5.50 21.01 5.33
C GLU A 187 -6.44 22.08 5.93
N GLU A 188 -7.69 22.15 5.49
CA GLU A 188 -8.71 23.08 5.97
C GLU A 188 -9.23 22.72 7.38
N ASP A 189 -9.23 21.43 7.76
CA ASP A 189 -9.63 20.97 9.11
C ASP A 189 -8.57 21.29 10.17
N LEU A 190 -7.29 21.38 9.78
CA LEU A 190 -6.18 21.73 10.68
C LEU A 190 -6.26 23.20 11.14
N ALA A 191 -6.84 24.09 10.33
CA ALA A 191 -7.00 25.50 10.65
C ALA A 191 -8.01 25.75 11.80
N LEU A 192 -8.88 24.78 12.11
CA LEU A 192 -9.87 24.86 13.19
C LEU A 192 -9.32 24.46 14.58
N GLY A 193 -8.02 24.15 14.67
CA GLY A 193 -7.26 24.33 15.91
C GLY A 193 -7.57 23.39 17.06
N ASN A 194 -7.86 22.11 16.82
CA ASN A 194 -7.92 21.11 17.90
C ASN A 194 -7.96 19.70 17.31
N PHE A 195 -6.84 18.98 17.15
CA PHE A 195 -6.76 17.51 17.29
C PHE A 195 -5.29 17.09 17.24
N ASN A 196 -4.60 17.22 18.38
CA ASN A 196 -3.23 16.73 18.52
C ASN A 196 -3.17 15.87 19.79
N ASN A 197 -3.38 14.55 19.64
CA ASN A 197 -3.16 13.58 20.70
C ASN A 197 -2.59 12.28 20.12
N SER A 198 -1.31 12.29 19.76
CA SER A 198 -0.56 11.07 19.35
C SER A 198 -0.68 9.92 20.36
N ILE A 199 -0.83 10.23 21.66
CA ILE A 199 -1.02 9.25 22.73
C ILE A 199 -2.37 8.53 22.65
N GLU A 200 -3.43 9.19 22.17
CA GLU A 200 -4.73 8.52 21.97
C GLU A 200 -4.72 7.65 20.71
N SER A 201 -3.92 8.05 19.71
CA SER A 201 -3.74 7.28 18.47
C SER A 201 -3.19 5.88 18.72
N GLU A 202 -2.10 5.77 19.49
CA GLU A 202 -1.49 4.46 19.82
C GLU A 202 -2.47 3.53 20.57
N LYS A 203 -3.31 4.09 21.45
CA LYS A 203 -4.24 3.29 22.27
C LYS A 203 -5.32 2.62 21.43
N LEU A 204 -5.80 3.28 20.37
CA LEU A 204 -6.76 2.70 19.45
C LEU A 204 -6.11 1.62 18.60
N TRP A 205 -4.91 1.86 18.07
CA TRP A 205 -4.12 0.85 17.37
C TRP A 205 -3.86 -0.40 18.22
N PHE A 206 -3.48 -0.23 19.50
CA PHE A 206 -3.30 -1.37 20.40
C PHE A 206 -4.60 -2.12 20.67
N CYS A 207 -5.74 -1.42 20.73
CA CYS A 207 -7.04 -2.06 20.86
C CYS A 207 -7.40 -2.91 19.63
N ALA A 208 -7.13 -2.39 18.42
CA ALA A 208 -7.36 -3.13 17.18
C ALA A 208 -6.43 -4.36 17.11
N LEU A 209 -5.14 -4.17 17.39
CA LEU A 209 -4.15 -5.25 17.44
C LEU A 209 -4.58 -6.38 18.39
N GLU A 210 -4.87 -6.07 19.66
CA GLU A 210 -5.30 -7.06 20.65
C GLU A 210 -6.57 -7.82 20.21
N CYS A 211 -7.56 -7.09 19.68
CA CYS A 211 -8.81 -7.67 19.21
C CYS A 211 -8.57 -8.62 18.03
N LEU A 212 -7.80 -8.20 17.03
CA LEU A 212 -7.60 -8.98 15.82
C LEU A 212 -6.68 -10.19 16.05
N GLU A 213 -5.60 -10.05 16.81
CA GLU A 213 -4.71 -11.17 17.16
C GLU A 213 -5.45 -12.24 17.99
N SER A 214 -6.31 -11.83 18.93
CA SER A 214 -7.13 -12.76 19.71
C SER A 214 -8.19 -13.49 18.86
N ASN A 215 -8.50 -12.98 17.67
CA ASN A 215 -9.39 -13.61 16.68
C ASN A 215 -8.61 -14.31 15.54
N GLY A 216 -7.30 -14.52 15.70
CA GLY A 216 -6.49 -15.34 14.78
C GLY A 216 -5.88 -14.58 13.60
N TYR A 217 -6.03 -13.26 13.54
CA TYR A 217 -5.39 -12.45 12.51
C TYR A 217 -3.93 -12.14 12.87
N ILE A 218 -3.06 -12.22 11.88
CA ILE A 218 -1.64 -11.89 11.98
C ILE A 218 -1.44 -10.46 11.49
N ASN A 219 -0.95 -9.57 12.35
CA ASN A 219 -0.51 -8.24 11.96
C ASN A 219 0.86 -8.33 11.26
N TYR A 220 0.88 -8.66 9.97
CA TYR A 220 2.13 -8.94 9.25
C TYR A 220 2.92 -7.67 8.88
N GLU A 221 2.26 -6.52 8.82
CA GLU A 221 2.85 -5.18 8.75
C GLU A 221 1.98 -4.18 9.54
N ILE A 222 2.33 -2.89 9.63
CA ILE A 222 1.67 -1.92 10.51
C ILE A 222 0.16 -1.84 10.25
N ALA A 223 -0.25 -1.66 9.00
CA ALA A 223 -1.63 -1.35 8.64
C ALA A 223 -2.52 -2.59 8.43
N ASN A 224 -1.94 -3.70 7.98
CA ASN A 224 -2.66 -4.87 7.52
C ASN A 224 -2.55 -6.07 8.45
N PHE A 225 -3.69 -6.75 8.54
CA PHE A 225 -3.94 -7.94 9.33
C PHE A 225 -4.52 -9.00 8.40
N ALA A 226 -4.13 -10.26 8.57
CA ALA A 226 -4.64 -11.33 7.73
C ALA A 226 -4.76 -12.64 8.49
N LEU A 227 -5.71 -13.47 8.09
CA LEU A 227 -5.64 -14.89 8.40
C LEU A 227 -4.41 -15.49 7.70
N LYS A 228 -3.81 -16.52 8.31
CA LYS A 228 -2.60 -17.15 7.79
C LYS A 228 -2.80 -17.61 6.35
N GLY A 229 -1.90 -17.18 5.45
CA GLY A 229 -1.96 -17.53 4.03
C GLY A 229 -2.78 -16.56 3.17
N HIS A 230 -3.50 -15.63 3.80
CA HIS A 230 -4.27 -14.58 3.13
C HIS A 230 -3.61 -13.19 3.25
N GLU A 231 -2.32 -13.10 3.58
CA GLU A 231 -1.66 -11.79 3.55
C GLU A 231 -1.52 -11.31 2.10
N SER A 232 -1.77 -10.02 1.83
CA SER A 232 -1.69 -9.50 0.46
C SER A 232 -0.28 -9.67 -0.12
N LYS A 233 -0.20 -10.35 -1.27
CA LYS A 233 1.04 -10.53 -2.02
C LYS A 233 1.51 -9.20 -2.61
N HIS A 234 0.59 -8.37 -3.10
CA HIS A 234 0.91 -7.03 -3.60
C HIS A 234 1.55 -6.17 -2.51
N ASN A 235 0.93 -6.10 -1.33
CA ASN A 235 1.47 -5.31 -0.21
C ASN A 235 2.82 -5.87 0.26
N LYS A 236 2.96 -7.20 0.38
CA LYS A 236 4.24 -7.84 0.73
C LYS A 236 5.38 -7.44 -0.22
N LEU A 237 5.12 -7.31 -1.53
CA LEU A 237 6.14 -6.90 -2.49
C LEU A 237 6.52 -5.42 -2.31
N ASN A 238 5.54 -4.54 -2.08
CA ASN A 238 5.78 -3.12 -1.80
C ASN A 238 6.58 -2.92 -0.50
N TRP A 239 6.23 -3.63 0.57
CA TRP A 239 6.95 -3.63 1.85
C TRP A 239 8.34 -4.26 1.77
N LYS A 240 8.63 -5.05 0.73
CA LYS A 240 9.97 -5.57 0.44
C LYS A 240 10.80 -4.68 -0.48
N LEU A 241 10.27 -3.50 -0.84
CA LEU A 241 10.87 -2.59 -1.82
C LEU A 241 11.22 -3.31 -3.13
N LYS A 242 10.38 -4.27 -3.54
CA LYS A 242 10.46 -4.86 -4.87
C LYS A 242 9.96 -3.83 -5.88
N PRO A 243 10.53 -3.80 -7.10
CA PRO A 243 10.12 -2.81 -8.09
C PRO A 243 8.65 -2.98 -8.45
N TYR A 244 7.95 -1.85 -8.52
CA TYR A 244 6.54 -1.78 -8.88
C TYR A 244 6.26 -0.56 -9.73
N LEU A 245 5.34 -0.71 -10.67
CA LEU A 245 4.86 0.35 -11.54
C LEU A 245 3.48 0.79 -11.05
N GLY A 246 3.36 2.07 -10.74
CA GLY A 246 2.09 2.72 -10.46
C GLY A 246 1.67 3.57 -11.63
N LEU A 247 0.42 3.43 -12.06
CA LEU A 247 -0.19 4.16 -13.16
C LEU A 247 -1.48 4.86 -12.72
N GLY A 248 -1.77 6.00 -13.36
CA GLY A 248 -2.93 6.81 -13.05
C GLY A 248 -2.65 7.87 -11.97
N LEU A 249 -3.71 8.59 -11.60
CA LEU A 249 -3.60 9.76 -10.74
C LEU A 249 -3.03 9.39 -9.35
N HIS A 250 -2.04 10.16 -8.89
CA HIS A 250 -1.35 9.98 -7.61
C HIS A 250 -0.66 8.61 -7.43
N ALA A 251 -0.58 7.80 -8.48
CA ALA A 251 0.11 6.52 -8.40
C ALA A 251 1.62 6.75 -8.24
N VAL A 252 2.21 5.96 -7.36
CA VAL A 252 3.64 5.96 -7.06
C VAL A 252 4.26 4.71 -7.70
N SER A 253 5.52 4.80 -8.11
CA SER A 253 6.30 3.67 -8.62
C SER A 253 7.62 3.64 -7.89
N LEU A 254 8.21 2.46 -7.75
CA LEU A 254 9.61 2.27 -7.40
C LEU A 254 10.27 1.47 -8.52
N LEU A 255 11.16 2.12 -9.27
CA LEU A 255 11.91 1.50 -10.37
C LEU A 255 13.40 1.83 -10.22
N PHE A 256 14.21 1.26 -11.10
CA PHE A 256 15.66 1.44 -11.10
C PHE A 256 16.17 1.83 -12.49
N CYS A 257 17.23 2.61 -12.55
CA CYS A 257 17.91 2.99 -13.80
C CYS A 257 19.42 3.03 -13.62
N ASN A 258 20.13 3.15 -14.73
CA ASN A 258 21.53 3.58 -14.74
C ASN A 258 21.61 5.10 -14.90
N ASP A 259 22.50 5.74 -14.14
CA ASP A 259 22.93 7.10 -14.44
C ASP A 259 23.95 7.13 -15.60
N LYS A 260 24.46 8.31 -15.93
CA LYS A 260 25.42 8.50 -17.04
C LYS A 260 26.75 7.78 -16.84
N ASP A 261 27.09 7.47 -15.59
CA ASP A 261 28.32 6.78 -15.20
C ASP A 261 28.08 5.29 -14.94
N ASN A 262 26.93 4.75 -15.37
CA ASN A 262 26.48 3.38 -15.15
C ASN A 262 26.33 2.99 -13.66
N ASN A 263 26.08 3.96 -12.76
CA ASN A 263 25.68 3.62 -11.41
C ASN A 263 24.18 3.35 -11.38
N VAL A 264 23.79 2.31 -10.65
CA VAL A 264 22.38 2.00 -10.40
C VAL A 264 21.78 3.05 -9.47
N ARG A 265 20.60 3.56 -9.81
CA ARG A 265 19.84 4.52 -9.02
C ARG A 265 18.40 4.05 -8.84
N ALA A 266 17.82 4.35 -7.68
CA ALA A 266 16.39 4.18 -7.44
C ALA A 266 15.60 5.41 -7.91
N LEU A 267 14.40 5.15 -8.43
CA LEU A 267 13.49 6.15 -8.99
C LEU A 267 12.13 6.04 -8.33
N ILE A 268 11.55 7.20 -8.02
CA ILE A 268 10.16 7.29 -7.61
C ILE A 268 9.36 8.11 -8.63
N ARG A 269 8.24 7.55 -9.09
CA ARG A 269 7.21 8.32 -9.80
C ARG A 269 6.52 9.26 -8.82
N LYS A 270 6.44 10.54 -9.15
CA LYS A 270 5.55 11.51 -8.48
C LYS A 270 4.74 12.22 -9.53
N ASP A 271 3.46 11.87 -9.65
CA ASP A 271 2.58 12.46 -10.65
C ASP A 271 1.44 13.26 -9.99
N SER A 272 1.55 14.59 -10.08
CA SER A 272 0.49 15.54 -9.74
C SER A 272 -0.16 16.18 -10.98
N GLY A 273 0.29 15.83 -12.19
CA GLY A 273 -0.07 16.47 -13.45
C GLY A 273 -0.94 15.63 -14.39
N PHE A 274 -1.17 14.36 -14.08
CA PHE A 274 -1.87 13.37 -14.92
C PHE A 274 -3.17 13.86 -15.59
N VAL A 275 -3.98 14.65 -14.87
CA VAL A 275 -5.27 15.16 -15.36
C VAL A 275 -5.14 16.45 -16.17
N LYS A 276 -4.08 17.24 -15.98
CA LYS A 276 -3.94 18.59 -16.56
C LYS A 276 -3.07 18.64 -17.82
N ALA A 277 -2.21 17.66 -18.06
CA ALA A 277 -1.29 17.70 -19.20
C ALA A 277 -1.83 16.89 -20.40
N ASN A 278 -1.97 17.52 -21.56
CA ASN A 278 -2.40 16.84 -22.79
C ASN A 278 -1.29 16.01 -23.46
N ASN A 279 -0.02 16.10 -23.02
CA ASN A 279 1.12 15.49 -23.72
C ASN A 279 2.35 15.23 -22.81
N HIS A 280 2.20 15.14 -21.49
CA HIS A 280 3.36 14.90 -20.62
C HIS A 280 3.43 13.44 -20.23
N LEU A 281 4.49 12.78 -20.72
CA LEU A 281 4.96 11.54 -20.14
C LEU A 281 5.39 11.82 -18.70
N VAL A 282 5.02 10.89 -17.82
CA VAL A 282 5.31 10.89 -16.38
C VAL A 282 6.76 11.27 -16.08
N THR A 283 6.95 12.02 -14.99
CA THR A 283 8.29 12.30 -14.47
C THR A 283 8.65 11.36 -13.32
N PHE A 284 9.87 10.84 -13.38
CA PHE A 284 10.50 10.12 -12.29
C PHE A 284 11.52 11.03 -11.62
N LYS A 285 11.59 10.97 -10.29
CA LYS A 285 12.63 11.61 -9.49
C LYS A 285 13.64 10.56 -9.06
N LEU A 286 14.92 10.87 -9.20
CA LEU A 286 15.99 10.09 -8.58
C LEU A 286 15.87 10.22 -7.06
N LEU A 287 15.96 9.08 -6.38
CA LEU A 287 16.19 9.05 -4.95
C LEU A 287 17.68 9.21 -4.67
N GLU A 288 17.98 9.91 -3.59
CA GLU A 288 19.33 9.84 -3.02
C GLU A 288 19.54 8.46 -2.39
N ASP A 289 20.78 7.98 -2.46
CA ASP A 289 21.12 6.63 -2.00
C ASP A 289 20.86 6.48 -0.50
N LEU A 290 21.05 7.56 0.28
CA LEU A 290 20.73 7.58 1.71
C LEU A 290 19.22 7.51 1.96
N ASP A 291 18.40 8.24 1.21
CA ASP A 291 16.94 8.16 1.32
C ASP A 291 16.45 6.73 1.03
N PHE A 292 16.95 6.14 -0.06
CA PHE A 292 16.58 4.77 -0.43
C PHE A 292 17.08 3.74 0.58
N PHE A 293 18.25 3.97 1.19
CA PHE A 293 18.74 3.16 2.29
C PHE A 293 17.82 3.27 3.53
N ILE A 294 17.40 4.49 3.90
CA ILE A 294 16.47 4.74 5.00
C ILE A 294 15.12 4.04 4.75
N TYR A 295 14.63 4.00 3.51
CA TYR A 295 13.36 3.33 3.16
C TYR A 295 13.36 1.85 3.55
N HIS A 296 14.51 1.18 3.55
CA HIS A 296 14.59 -0.22 4.01
C HIS A 296 14.32 -0.36 5.51
N PHE A 297 14.65 0.66 6.32
CA PHE A 297 14.29 0.70 7.74
C PHE A 297 12.83 1.04 7.94
N ILE A 298 12.29 2.01 7.19
CA ILE A 298 10.84 2.33 7.20
C ILE A 298 10.04 1.06 6.92
N GLN A 299 10.31 0.41 5.80
CA GLN A 299 9.55 -0.75 5.41
C GLN A 299 9.83 -1.95 6.32
N GLY A 300 11.10 -2.28 6.54
CA GLY A 300 11.46 -3.47 7.30
C GLY A 300 10.97 -3.43 8.75
N LEU A 301 11.15 -2.31 9.45
CA LEU A 301 10.72 -2.17 10.85
C LEU A 301 9.19 -2.11 10.99
N GLY A 302 8.46 -1.74 9.94
CA GLY A 302 7.00 -1.82 9.93
C GLY A 302 6.46 -3.26 9.82
N THR A 303 7.27 -4.21 9.36
CA THR A 303 6.84 -5.60 9.21
C THR A 303 7.25 -6.49 10.39
N ILE A 304 6.60 -7.64 10.52
CA ILE A 304 7.06 -8.71 11.44
C ILE A 304 8.36 -9.37 10.98
N GLN A 305 8.76 -9.16 9.72
CA GLN A 305 9.98 -9.76 9.14
C GLN A 305 11.23 -8.94 9.48
N GLY A 306 11.07 -7.67 9.84
CA GLY A 306 12.18 -6.78 10.12
C GLY A 306 13.01 -6.41 8.88
N VAL A 307 14.12 -5.74 9.16
CA VAL A 307 15.13 -5.36 8.18
C VAL A 307 16.15 -6.48 8.05
N ASN A 308 16.32 -7.01 6.83
CA ASN A 308 17.37 -7.99 6.54
C ASN A 308 18.71 -7.28 6.27
N LEU A 309 19.60 -7.32 7.26
CA LEU A 309 20.91 -6.66 7.23
C LEU A 309 21.85 -7.28 6.19
N ARG A 310 21.71 -8.58 5.90
CA ARG A 310 22.48 -9.23 4.82
C ARG A 310 22.07 -8.72 3.45
N SER A 311 20.78 -8.53 3.22
CA SER A 311 20.25 -7.91 2.00
C SER A 311 20.79 -6.48 1.83
N LEU A 312 20.79 -5.68 2.91
CA LEU A 312 21.35 -4.33 2.89
C LEU A 312 22.84 -4.31 2.49
N ARG A 313 23.66 -5.20 3.04
CA ARG A 313 25.08 -5.34 2.68
C ARG A 313 25.32 -5.70 1.22
N LEU A 314 24.40 -6.45 0.60
CA LEU A 314 24.49 -6.78 -0.82
C LEU A 314 24.07 -5.60 -1.69
N LYS A 315 23.04 -4.87 -1.29
CA LYS A 315 22.46 -3.77 -2.09
C LYS A 315 23.26 -2.48 -2.01
N PHE A 316 23.95 -2.24 -0.91
CA PHE A 316 24.59 -0.97 -0.62
C PHE A 316 26.03 -1.12 -0.16
N GLU A 317 26.84 -0.13 -0.55
CA GLU A 317 28.19 0.06 -0.04
C GLU A 317 28.20 1.19 0.98
N TYR A 318 28.69 0.92 2.19
CA TYR A 318 28.79 1.88 3.28
C TYR A 318 29.94 1.49 4.23
N ASN A 319 30.27 2.39 5.16
CA ASN A 319 31.29 2.12 6.18
C ASN A 319 30.74 1.16 7.26
N GLU A 320 31.24 -0.07 7.31
CA GLU A 320 30.79 -1.08 8.29
C GLU A 320 31.00 -0.64 9.75
N LYS A 321 32.03 0.14 10.08
CA LYS A 321 32.23 0.62 11.46
C LYS A 321 31.15 1.61 11.87
N GLN A 322 30.80 2.57 11.00
CA GLN A 322 29.69 3.50 11.24
C GLN A 322 28.36 2.75 11.32
N PHE A 323 28.18 1.71 10.50
CA PHE A 323 26.97 0.90 10.53
C PHE A 323 26.84 0.12 11.84
N VAL A 324 27.92 -0.48 12.35
CA VAL A 324 27.91 -1.13 13.67
C VAL A 324 27.57 -0.13 14.79
N GLN A 325 28.09 1.10 14.73
CA GLN A 325 27.72 2.16 15.67
C GLN A 325 26.23 2.51 15.60
N PHE A 326 25.66 2.57 14.40
CA PHE A 326 24.22 2.77 14.20
C PHE A 326 23.38 1.64 14.81
N ILE A 327 23.77 0.38 14.60
CA ILE A 327 23.09 -0.78 15.21
C ILE A 327 23.12 -0.70 16.75
N ASN A 328 24.27 -0.33 17.33
CA ASN A 328 24.39 -0.12 18.77
C ASN A 328 23.52 1.04 19.27
N TYR A 329 23.45 2.13 18.51
CA TYR A 329 22.56 3.26 18.81
C TYR A 329 21.09 2.81 18.86
N CYS A 330 20.60 2.08 17.85
CA CYS A 330 19.24 1.55 17.85
C CYS A 330 18.97 0.61 19.02
N SER A 331 19.94 -0.26 19.36
CA SER A 331 19.84 -1.15 20.53
C SER A 331 19.67 -0.38 21.85
N ASN A 332 20.30 0.81 21.95
CA ASN A 332 20.20 1.67 23.13
C ASN A 332 18.92 2.51 23.17
N LEU A 333 18.25 2.74 22.02
CA LEU A 333 16.97 3.47 21.98
C LEU A 333 15.87 2.70 22.72
N SER A 334 15.84 1.38 22.58
CA SER A 334 14.81 0.55 23.19
C SER A 334 15.22 -0.91 23.24
N ARG A 335 14.92 -1.59 24.37
CA ARG A 335 15.09 -3.05 24.52
C ARG A 335 14.18 -3.86 23.56
N LYS A 336 13.29 -3.19 22.83
CA LYS A 336 12.38 -3.80 21.86
C LYS A 336 12.93 -3.82 20.44
N PHE A 337 14.03 -3.11 20.18
CA PHE A 337 14.89 -3.44 19.05
C PHE A 337 15.56 -4.77 19.32
N VAL A 338 15.23 -5.76 18.49
CA VAL A 338 15.82 -7.08 18.57
C VAL A 338 16.63 -7.35 17.33
N PHE A 339 17.82 -7.87 17.58
CA PHE A 339 18.78 -8.29 16.59
C PHE A 339 18.93 -9.79 16.73
N ASP A 340 18.52 -10.51 15.70
CA ASP A 340 18.64 -11.97 15.63
C ASP A 340 19.36 -12.32 14.34
N ASP A 341 20.57 -12.87 14.46
CA ASP A 341 21.52 -13.11 13.38
C ASP A 341 21.75 -11.91 12.43
N SER A 342 20.90 -11.82 11.41
CA SER A 342 20.96 -10.84 10.31
C SER A 342 19.66 -10.05 10.14
N ILE A 343 18.74 -10.16 11.10
CA ILE A 343 17.47 -9.45 11.11
C ILE A 343 17.45 -8.43 12.26
N MET A 344 17.07 -7.20 11.93
CA MET A 344 16.76 -6.14 12.89
C MET A 344 15.25 -5.88 12.87
N LEU A 345 14.58 -6.01 14.02
CA LEU A 345 13.13 -5.82 14.10
C LEU A 345 12.68 -5.07 15.36
N LEU A 346 11.50 -4.47 15.30
CA LEU A 346 10.79 -3.92 16.45
C LEU A 346 9.78 -4.95 16.96
N LYS A 347 9.90 -5.38 18.22
CA LYS A 347 9.00 -6.40 18.79
C LYS A 347 7.65 -5.83 19.21
N GLY A 348 6.59 -6.54 18.83
CA GLY A 348 5.23 -6.33 19.30
C GLY A 348 4.71 -4.94 18.94
N ARG A 349 4.11 -4.26 19.93
CA ARG A 349 3.43 -2.98 19.78
C ARG A 349 4.33 -1.81 19.36
N GLU A 350 5.64 -1.95 19.50
CA GLU A 350 6.57 -0.88 19.15
C GLU A 350 6.61 -0.56 17.64
N ARG A 351 6.13 -1.48 16.78
CA ARG A 351 5.94 -1.18 15.35
C ARG A 351 4.93 -0.04 15.10
N PHE A 352 3.96 0.16 15.99
CA PHE A 352 3.01 1.27 15.88
C PHE A 352 3.58 2.62 16.35
N LYS A 353 4.83 2.62 16.86
CA LYS A 353 5.60 3.82 17.18
C LYS A 353 6.71 4.06 16.17
N LEU A 354 6.58 3.50 14.98
CA LEU A 354 7.64 3.52 13.98
C LEU A 354 8.09 4.96 13.67
N ASP A 355 7.17 5.90 13.53
CA ASP A 355 7.48 7.31 13.26
C ASP A 355 8.46 7.92 14.27
N PHE A 356 8.27 7.62 15.57
CA PHE A 356 9.21 8.06 16.62
C PHE A 356 10.61 7.52 16.37
N TYR A 357 10.73 6.23 16.05
CA TYR A 357 12.02 5.59 15.78
C TYR A 357 12.64 6.08 14.47
N LEU A 358 11.85 6.33 13.44
CA LEU A 358 12.33 6.83 12.15
C LEU A 358 12.94 8.22 12.27
N VAL A 359 12.31 9.14 13.02
CA VAL A 359 12.91 10.46 13.29
C VAL A 359 14.29 10.31 13.94
N LYS A 360 14.44 9.40 14.91
CA LYS A 360 15.73 9.13 15.56
C LYS A 360 16.76 8.52 14.60
N ILE A 361 16.34 7.59 13.74
CA ILE A 361 17.20 6.95 12.74
C ILE A 361 17.69 7.96 11.70
N ILE A 362 16.78 8.81 11.18
CA ILE A 362 17.11 9.85 10.19
C ILE A 362 18.11 10.83 10.80
N ASN A 363 17.79 11.39 11.97
CA ASN A 363 18.70 12.32 12.65
C ASN A 363 20.07 11.70 12.94
N TYR A 364 20.13 10.42 13.31
CA TYR A 364 21.41 9.74 13.52
C TYR A 364 22.25 9.72 12.25
N PHE A 365 21.66 9.40 11.09
CA PHE A 365 22.41 9.36 9.83
C PHE A 365 22.90 10.75 9.42
N ASP A 366 22.08 11.77 9.62
CA ASP A 366 22.43 13.16 9.33
C ASP A 366 23.56 13.66 10.25
N ASP A 367 23.43 13.50 11.57
CA ASP A 367 24.38 13.95 12.59
C ASP A 367 25.77 13.27 12.44
N ASN A 368 25.79 12.05 11.90
CA ASN A 368 27.02 11.27 11.70
C ASN A 368 27.55 11.31 10.26
N PHE A 369 26.95 12.12 9.38
CA PHE A 369 27.32 12.24 7.97
C PHE A 369 27.45 10.88 7.29
N PHE A 370 26.49 9.98 7.53
CA PHE A 370 26.56 8.61 7.03
C PHE A 370 26.51 8.60 5.51
N LYS A 371 27.51 7.96 4.88
CA LYS A 371 27.59 7.84 3.43
C LYS A 371 27.28 6.42 3.01
N VAL A 372 26.41 6.31 2.02
CA VAL A 372 26.00 5.05 1.43
C VAL A 372 25.88 5.21 -0.08
N LYS A 373 26.21 4.15 -0.81
CA LYS A 373 26.06 4.08 -2.26
C LYS A 373 25.24 2.87 -2.64
N PHE A 374 24.21 3.06 -3.45
CA PHE A 374 23.39 1.98 -3.99
C PHE A 374 24.12 1.26 -5.12
N ARG A 375 24.10 -0.07 -5.10
CA ARG A 375 24.88 -0.92 -6.00
C ARG A 375 24.03 -1.93 -6.77
N LEU A 376 23.01 -2.51 -6.13
CA LEU A 376 22.24 -3.62 -6.71
C LEU A 376 20.73 -3.51 -6.39
N PRO A 377 19.84 -3.64 -7.39
CA PRO A 377 18.38 -3.56 -7.23
C PRO A 377 17.75 -4.67 -6.39
#